data_AF-A0A0H2RMJ2-F1
#
_entry.id   AF-A0A0H2RMJ2-F1
#
_cell.length_a   1.000
_cell.length_b   1.000
_cell.length_c   1.000
_cell.angle_alpha   90.00
_cell.angle_beta   90.00
_cell.angle_gamma   90.00
#
_symmetry.space_group_name_H-M   'P 1'
#
loop_
_entity.id
_entity.type
_entity.pdbx_description
1 polymer ?
#
loop_
_entity_poly.entity_id
_entity_poly.type
_entity_poly.pdbx_seq_one_letter_code
_entity_poly.pdbx_strand_id
1 'polypeptide(L)'
;MTQNFSVDDSSPDPRSGAQIQYGVADQIDSGTGWTLGEKCSACSAQPDPAQAFDGTWHDASSPADQGKIPIASFNFTGIAVNVIGIIVSSTSETTGPMNNTRISFQIDDKHVDDYFHTATVGSDSYSYNVTFFAKSDLPNRLHNIVMSCGDGTKNSLCLLDKIIYTCVVEIMQAPQLITDPIKL
;
A
#
# COMPACT_ATOMS: atom_id res chain seq x y z
N MET A 1 -15.11 -13.61 -14.00
CA MET A 1 -14.32 -12.46 -14.53
C MET A 1 -13.37 -11.99 -13.44
N THR A 2 -12.36 -11.18 -13.76
CA THR A 2 -11.51 -10.53 -12.74
C THR A 2 -11.81 -9.04 -12.69
N GLN A 3 -11.67 -8.44 -11.51
CA GLN A 3 -11.86 -7.02 -11.30
C GLN A 3 -10.84 -6.47 -10.30
N ASN A 4 -10.34 -5.27 -10.58
CA ASN A 4 -9.42 -4.54 -9.72
C ASN A 4 -10.20 -3.63 -8.76
N PHE A 5 -9.81 -3.63 -7.50
CA PHE A 5 -10.31 -2.74 -6.46
C PHE A 5 -9.15 -1.94 -5.91
N SER A 6 -9.32 -0.62 -5.85
CA SER A 6 -8.35 0.28 -5.22
C SER A 6 -8.83 0.58 -3.82
N VAL A 7 -7.93 0.44 -2.86
CA VAL A 7 -8.12 0.72 -1.44
C VAL A 7 -7.22 1.90 -1.12
N ASP A 8 -7.86 3.02 -0.84
CA ASP A 8 -7.23 4.24 -0.38
C ASP A 8 -6.44 4.00 0.91
N ASP A 9 -5.39 4.76 1.15
CA ASP A 9 -4.63 4.66 2.39
C ASP A 9 -5.47 5.06 3.63
N SER A 10 -6.45 5.94 3.44
CA SER A 10 -7.23 6.51 4.54
C SER A 10 -8.68 6.01 4.59
N SER A 11 -9.18 5.44 3.48
CA SER A 11 -10.59 5.05 3.33
C SER A 11 -10.78 3.52 3.21
N PRO A 12 -11.88 2.97 3.73
CA PRO A 12 -12.16 1.54 3.59
C PRO A 12 -12.31 1.08 2.14
N ASP A 13 -11.94 -0.17 1.87
CA ASP A 13 -12.18 -0.87 0.61
C ASP A 13 -13.67 -0.78 0.23
N PRO A 14 -14.00 -0.19 -0.94
CA PRO A 14 -15.40 -0.01 -1.36
C PRO A 14 -16.16 -1.33 -1.54
N ARG A 15 -15.46 -2.46 -1.63
CA ARG A 15 -16.09 -3.78 -1.78
C ARG A 15 -16.34 -4.49 -0.44
N SER A 16 -15.32 -4.57 0.41
CA SER A 16 -15.38 -5.38 1.64
C SER A 16 -15.58 -4.56 2.91
N GLY A 17 -15.33 -3.25 2.86
CA GLY A 17 -15.28 -2.38 4.03
C GLY A 17 -14.01 -2.57 4.88
N ALA A 18 -13.07 -3.42 4.47
CA ALA A 18 -11.78 -3.56 5.15
C ALA A 18 -10.90 -2.33 4.88
N GLN A 19 -10.10 -1.90 5.86
CA GLN A 19 -9.18 -0.77 5.73
C GLN A 19 -7.74 -1.23 5.97
N ILE A 20 -6.77 -0.42 5.54
CA ILE A 20 -5.36 -0.66 5.86
C ILE A 20 -5.16 -0.47 7.37
N GLN A 21 -4.49 -1.44 8.00
CA GLN A 21 -4.15 -1.39 9.41
C GLN A 21 -2.73 -0.91 9.58
N TYR A 22 -2.57 0.19 10.31
CA TYR A 22 -1.29 0.82 10.58
C TYR A 22 -0.78 0.48 11.97
N GLY A 23 0.52 0.38 12.11
CA GLY A 23 1.15 0.18 13.40
C GLY A 23 2.63 -0.09 13.26
N VAL A 24 3.14 -0.90 14.16
CA VAL A 24 4.53 -1.35 14.16
C VAL A 24 4.57 -2.86 14.35
N ALA A 25 5.72 -3.49 14.09
CA ALA A 25 5.93 -4.90 14.39
C ALA A 25 5.44 -5.25 15.81
N ASP A 26 4.69 -6.35 15.92
CA ASP A 26 4.02 -6.87 17.14
C ASP A 26 2.84 -6.04 17.68
N GLN A 27 2.49 -4.90 17.07
CA GLN A 27 1.37 -4.04 17.47
C GLN A 27 0.64 -3.45 16.24
N ILE A 28 0.10 -4.34 15.40
CA ILE A 28 -0.79 -3.99 14.28
C ILE A 28 -2.03 -3.26 14.86
N ASP A 29 -2.55 -2.30 14.10
CA ASP A 29 -3.76 -1.52 14.42
C ASP A 29 -3.59 -0.56 15.62
N SER A 30 -2.35 -0.26 16.00
CA SER A 30 -2.05 0.79 16.98
C SER A 30 -1.99 2.19 16.37
N GLY A 31 -1.89 2.30 15.04
CA GLY A 31 -1.58 3.54 14.32
C GLY A 31 -0.17 4.10 14.61
N THR A 32 0.60 3.45 15.49
CA THR A 32 1.93 3.93 15.88
C THR A 32 2.88 3.88 14.69
N GLY A 33 3.70 4.92 14.51
CA GLY A 33 4.71 4.98 13.45
C GLY A 33 4.19 5.52 12.11
N TRP A 34 2.89 5.80 11.99
CA TRP A 34 2.27 6.36 10.79
C TRP A 34 1.50 7.64 11.12
N THR A 35 1.44 8.57 10.17
CA THR A 35 0.65 9.81 10.28
C THR A 35 -0.06 10.09 8.96
N LEU A 36 -1.28 10.65 9.02
CA LEU A 36 -1.97 11.20 7.86
C LEU A 36 -1.17 12.38 7.29
N GLY A 37 -0.53 12.17 6.15
CA GLY A 37 0.45 13.08 5.60
C GLY A 37 -0.15 14.41 5.14
N GLU A 38 -1.35 14.38 4.57
CA GLU A 38 -2.05 15.58 4.08
C GLU A 38 -2.46 16.54 5.22
N LYS A 39 -2.47 16.05 6.46
CA LYS A 39 -2.73 16.84 7.67
C LYS A 39 -1.46 17.08 8.50
N CYS A 40 -0.31 16.55 8.08
CA CYS A 40 0.91 16.59 8.87
C CYS A 40 1.77 17.82 8.52
N SER A 41 1.49 18.95 9.16
CA SER A 41 2.31 20.16 8.97
C SER A 41 3.74 20.06 9.51
N ALA A 42 4.03 19.04 10.33
CA ALA A 42 5.36 18.79 10.91
C ALA A 42 6.17 17.76 10.11
N CYS A 43 5.56 17.06 9.14
CA CYS A 43 6.25 16.10 8.30
C CYS A 43 7.14 16.84 7.29
N SER A 44 8.37 16.37 7.08
CA SER A 44 9.27 16.99 6.12
C SER A 44 8.79 16.80 4.68
N ALA A 45 8.20 15.64 4.39
CA ALA A 45 7.57 15.38 3.11
C ALA A 45 6.23 16.11 3.03
N GLN A 46 6.07 16.90 1.97
CA GLN A 46 4.86 17.65 1.65
C GLN A 46 4.50 17.44 0.16
N PRO A 47 4.13 16.21 -0.27
CA PRO A 47 3.52 16.00 -1.58
C PRO A 47 2.27 16.87 -1.79
N ASP A 48 1.93 17.09 -3.06
CA ASP A 48 0.71 17.75 -3.49
C ASP A 48 -0.47 16.78 -3.38
N PRO A 49 -1.45 17.02 -2.49
CA PRO A 49 -2.62 16.16 -2.34
C PRO A 49 -3.39 15.97 -3.65
N ALA A 50 -3.38 16.94 -4.58
CA ALA A 50 -4.12 16.82 -5.84
C ALA A 50 -3.58 15.71 -6.78
N GLN A 51 -2.39 15.17 -6.48
CA GLN A 51 -1.75 14.10 -7.25
C GLN A 51 -1.79 12.74 -6.53
N ALA A 52 -2.23 12.71 -5.27
CA ALA A 52 -2.47 11.49 -4.52
C ALA A 52 -3.86 10.91 -4.83
N PHE A 53 -4.03 9.60 -4.64
CA PHE A 53 -5.33 8.95 -4.73
C PHE A 53 -6.22 9.49 -3.60
N ASP A 54 -7.43 9.93 -3.96
CA ASP A 54 -8.40 10.58 -3.06
C ASP A 54 -7.85 11.71 -2.15
N GLY A 55 -6.67 12.24 -2.47
CA GLY A 55 -6.06 13.37 -1.78
C GLY A 55 -5.31 13.02 -0.49
N THR A 56 -5.05 11.74 -0.22
CA THR A 56 -4.45 11.28 1.04
C THR A 56 -3.22 10.41 0.83
N TRP A 57 -2.38 10.34 1.86
CA TRP A 57 -1.31 9.35 1.98
C TRP A 57 -0.97 9.16 3.46
N HIS A 58 -0.47 7.98 3.81
CA HIS A 58 0.10 7.72 5.13
C HIS A 58 1.63 7.84 5.07
N ASP A 59 2.18 8.70 5.92
CA ASP A 59 3.60 8.97 6.07
C ASP A 59 4.18 8.14 7.23
N ALA A 60 5.26 7.42 6.96
CA ALA A 60 6.11 6.81 7.97
C ALA A 60 7.57 7.17 7.74
N SER A 61 8.27 7.46 8.83
CA SER A 61 9.72 7.62 8.87
C SER A 61 10.34 6.62 9.85
N SER A 62 11.35 5.87 9.41
CA SER A 62 12.11 4.92 10.23
C SER A 62 13.57 5.33 10.30
N PRO A 63 14.19 5.49 11.49
CA PRO A 63 15.59 5.86 11.60
C PRO A 63 16.54 4.70 11.28
N ALA A 64 17.78 5.02 10.93
CA ALA A 64 18.88 4.07 10.99
C ALA A 64 19.10 3.62 12.45
N ASP A 65 19.40 2.34 12.65
CA ASP A 65 19.87 1.75 13.91
C ASP A 65 18.87 1.64 15.09
N GLN A 66 17.57 1.98 14.94
CA GLN A 66 16.58 1.76 16.02
C GLN A 66 15.15 1.48 15.55
N GLY A 67 14.47 0.62 16.31
CA GLY A 67 13.05 0.81 16.64
C GLY A 67 12.07 -0.26 16.15
N LYS A 68 10.81 -0.07 16.55
CA LYS A 68 9.68 -0.83 16.01
C LYS A 68 9.38 -0.28 14.61
N ILE A 69 9.69 -1.08 13.59
CA ILE A 69 9.52 -0.74 12.18
C ILE A 69 8.03 -0.47 11.91
N PRO A 70 7.64 0.70 11.36
CA PRO A 70 6.27 0.97 10.95
C PRO A 70 5.81 -0.04 9.91
N ILE A 71 4.64 -0.62 10.11
CA ILE A 71 4.02 -1.57 9.19
C ILE A 71 2.62 -1.12 8.79
N ALA A 72 2.25 -1.40 7.54
CA ALA A 72 0.90 -1.31 7.03
C ALA A 72 0.47 -2.70 6.56
N SER A 73 -0.69 -3.17 7.02
CA SER A 73 -1.21 -4.50 6.72
C SER A 73 -2.60 -4.42 6.09
N PHE A 74 -2.84 -5.23 5.07
CA PHE A 74 -4.14 -5.29 4.42
C PHE A 74 -4.52 -6.73 4.04
N ASN A 75 -5.77 -7.09 4.32
CA ASN A 75 -6.34 -8.38 3.97
C ASN A 75 -7.17 -8.28 2.70
N PHE A 76 -6.91 -9.15 1.73
CA PHE A 76 -7.67 -9.19 0.48
C PHE A 76 -7.94 -10.63 0.03
N THR A 77 -9.06 -10.85 -0.66
CA THR A 77 -9.34 -12.11 -1.35
C THR A 77 -9.17 -11.91 -2.85
N GLY A 78 -8.14 -12.53 -3.43
CA GLY A 78 -7.83 -12.32 -4.83
C GLY A 78 -6.63 -13.08 -5.35
N ILE A 79 -6.19 -12.70 -6.55
CA ILE A 79 -5.14 -13.37 -7.34
C ILE A 79 -3.97 -12.45 -7.67
N ALA A 80 -4.07 -11.15 -7.36
CA ALA A 80 -2.99 -10.20 -7.54
C ALA A 80 -3.12 -9.02 -6.57
N VAL A 81 -1.99 -8.36 -6.26
CA VAL A 81 -1.92 -7.16 -5.44
C VAL A 81 -0.78 -6.25 -5.91
N ASN A 82 -1.03 -4.94 -5.91
CA ASN A 82 -0.04 -3.89 -6.13
C ASN A 82 -0.09 -2.91 -4.97
N VAL A 83 1.08 -2.50 -4.46
CA VAL A 83 1.22 -1.44 -3.47
C VAL A 83 1.78 -0.21 -4.16
N ILE A 84 1.04 0.89 -4.10
CA ILE A 84 1.35 2.14 -4.80
C ILE A 84 1.61 3.22 -3.78
N GLY A 85 2.63 4.05 -4.03
CA GLY A 85 2.97 5.15 -3.16
C GLY A 85 3.59 6.33 -3.89
N ILE A 86 4.18 7.20 -3.07
CA ILE A 86 4.84 8.42 -3.49
C ILE A 86 6.31 8.33 -3.04
N ILE A 87 7.23 8.76 -3.90
CA ILE A 87 8.65 8.88 -3.53
C ILE A 87 9.09 10.33 -3.61
N VAL A 88 10.08 10.67 -2.79
CA VAL A 88 10.89 11.87 -2.99
C VAL A 88 11.86 11.60 -4.15
N SER A 89 11.65 12.24 -5.29
CA SER A 89 12.49 12.09 -6.49
C SER A 89 13.82 12.82 -6.33
N SER A 90 13.76 14.02 -5.73
CA SER A 90 14.94 14.82 -5.42
C SER A 90 14.75 15.54 -4.09
N THR A 91 15.84 15.76 -3.36
CA THR A 91 15.86 16.56 -2.13
C THR A 91 17.27 17.10 -1.88
N SER A 92 17.38 18.15 -1.05
CA SER A 92 18.67 18.66 -0.59
C SER A 92 19.26 17.80 0.54
N GLU A 93 18.45 16.96 1.17
CA GLU A 93 18.90 16.00 2.18
C GLU A 93 19.76 14.88 1.55
N THR A 94 20.87 14.54 2.21
CA THR A 94 21.79 13.48 1.75
C THR A 94 21.89 12.29 2.70
N THR A 95 21.38 12.44 3.93
CA THR A 95 21.46 11.41 4.99
C THR A 95 20.15 11.26 5.78
N GLY A 96 19.20 12.19 5.62
CA GLY A 96 17.91 12.14 6.32
C GLY A 96 16.88 11.23 5.63
N PRO A 97 15.70 11.04 6.25
CA PRO A 97 14.66 10.16 5.72
C PRO A 97 14.20 10.54 4.32
N MET A 98 14.15 11.84 3.96
CA MET A 98 13.73 12.26 2.62
C MET A 98 14.65 11.75 1.51
N ASN A 99 15.87 11.36 1.84
CA ASN A 99 16.84 10.88 0.87
C ASN A 99 16.62 9.41 0.47
N ASN A 100 15.93 8.60 1.27
CA ASN A 100 15.84 7.17 1.03
C ASN A 100 14.42 6.62 1.29
N THR A 101 14.00 5.68 0.46
CA THR A 101 12.82 4.85 0.70
C THR A 101 13.29 3.39 0.69
N ARG A 102 13.00 2.66 1.76
CA ARG A 102 13.31 1.23 1.90
C ARG A 102 12.09 0.54 2.42
N ILE A 103 11.62 -0.47 1.71
CA ILE A 103 10.37 -1.14 2.03
C ILE A 103 10.58 -2.64 1.85
N SER A 104 10.14 -3.44 2.82
CA SER A 104 10.06 -4.90 2.64
C SER A 104 8.61 -5.35 2.60
N PHE A 105 8.33 -6.38 1.79
CA PHE A 105 6.99 -6.92 1.58
C PHE A 105 6.90 -8.37 2.03
N GLN A 106 5.78 -8.69 2.69
CA GLN A 106 5.42 -10.05 3.04
C GLN A 106 4.01 -10.38 2.56
N ILE A 107 3.80 -11.58 2.02
CA ILE A 107 2.47 -12.15 1.78
C ILE A 107 2.33 -13.40 2.61
N ASP A 108 1.27 -13.49 3.41
CA ASP A 108 0.98 -14.63 4.29
C ASP A 108 2.19 -15.01 5.16
N ASP A 109 2.74 -14.03 5.87
CA ASP A 109 3.90 -14.13 6.78
C ASP A 109 5.21 -14.58 6.11
N LYS A 110 5.29 -14.50 4.77
CA LYS A 110 6.50 -14.83 4.01
C LYS A 110 6.99 -13.60 3.28
N HIS A 111 8.25 -13.26 3.51
CA HIS A 111 8.95 -12.26 2.70
C HIS A 111 8.88 -12.63 1.21
N VAL A 112 8.51 -11.65 0.38
CA VAL A 112 8.31 -11.84 -1.07
C VAL A 112 9.16 -10.91 -1.93
N ASP A 113 9.46 -9.70 -1.48
CA ASP A 113 10.27 -8.72 -2.21
C ASP A 113 10.68 -7.52 -1.34
N ASP A 114 11.60 -6.71 -1.86
CA ASP A 114 12.01 -5.43 -1.29
C ASP A 114 11.98 -4.31 -2.34
N TYR A 115 11.70 -3.08 -1.91
CA TYR A 115 11.79 -1.88 -2.72
C TYR A 115 12.81 -0.90 -2.14
N PHE A 116 13.69 -0.38 -2.99
CA PHE A 116 14.70 0.60 -2.62
C PHE A 116 14.71 1.78 -3.59
N HIS A 117 14.72 2.99 -3.05
CA HIS A 117 14.92 4.22 -3.80
C HIS A 117 15.81 5.18 -3.03
N THR A 118 16.65 5.92 -3.76
CA THR A 118 17.46 7.02 -3.23
C THR A 118 17.19 8.26 -4.05
N ALA A 119 16.77 9.33 -3.39
CA ALA A 119 16.49 10.59 -4.04
C ALA A 119 17.77 11.20 -4.64
N THR A 120 17.63 11.85 -5.79
CA THR A 120 18.71 12.66 -6.37
C THR A 120 18.92 13.94 -5.57
N VAL A 121 20.13 14.50 -5.58
CA VAL A 121 20.39 15.77 -4.90
C VAL A 121 19.79 16.92 -5.71
N GLY A 122 18.91 17.71 -5.09
CA GLY A 122 18.23 18.81 -5.77
C GLY A 122 17.24 19.56 -4.87
N SER A 123 16.35 20.34 -5.47
CA SER A 123 15.17 20.86 -4.75
C SER A 123 14.19 19.73 -4.47
N ASP A 124 13.35 19.86 -3.44
CA ASP A 124 12.37 18.84 -3.13
C ASP A 124 11.38 18.64 -4.30
N SER A 125 11.25 17.40 -4.76
CA SER A 125 10.27 17.00 -5.76
C SER A 125 9.81 15.57 -5.53
N TYR A 126 8.62 15.23 -6.05
CA TYR A 126 7.94 13.97 -5.78
C TYR A 126 7.56 13.26 -7.07
N SER A 127 7.57 11.93 -7.06
CA SER A 127 6.94 11.09 -8.08
C SER A 127 5.78 10.36 -7.45
N TYR A 128 4.61 10.44 -8.11
CA TYR A 128 3.36 9.85 -7.67
C TYR A 128 3.06 8.57 -8.44
N ASN A 129 2.14 7.77 -7.91
CA ASN A 129 1.67 6.53 -8.53
C ASN A 129 2.83 5.56 -8.82
N VAL A 130 3.81 5.53 -7.92
CA VAL A 130 4.98 4.65 -8.01
C VAL A 130 4.60 3.29 -7.46
N THR A 131 4.81 2.25 -8.26
CA THR A 131 4.62 0.86 -7.82
C THR A 131 5.80 0.45 -6.93
N PHE A 132 5.55 0.32 -5.63
CA PHE A 132 6.55 -0.26 -4.72
C PHE A 132 6.61 -1.78 -4.85
N PHE A 133 5.46 -2.41 -5.04
CA PHE A 133 5.36 -3.85 -5.14
C PHE A 133 4.21 -4.26 -6.07
N ALA A 134 4.40 -5.34 -6.81
CA ALA A 134 3.38 -5.95 -7.65
C ALA A 134 3.55 -7.47 -7.64
N LYS A 135 2.45 -8.19 -7.40
CA LYS A 135 2.44 -9.65 -7.46
C LYS A 135 1.16 -10.15 -8.11
N SER A 136 1.31 -10.97 -9.14
CA SER A 136 0.25 -11.72 -9.80
C SER A 136 0.32 -13.21 -9.47
N ASP A 137 -0.61 -13.97 -10.03
CA ASP A 137 -0.64 -15.43 -10.01
C ASP A 137 -0.71 -16.01 -8.59
N LEU A 138 -1.31 -15.26 -7.67
CA LEU A 138 -1.65 -15.75 -6.34
C LEU A 138 -2.85 -16.72 -6.44
N PRO A 139 -2.91 -17.77 -5.61
CA PRO A 139 -4.11 -18.59 -5.51
C PRO A 139 -5.32 -17.74 -5.13
N ASN A 140 -6.50 -17.98 -5.71
CA ASN A 140 -7.69 -17.22 -5.35
C ASN A 140 -8.19 -17.60 -3.93
N ARG A 141 -7.64 -16.96 -2.91
CA ARG A 141 -8.00 -17.12 -1.49
C ARG A 141 -7.74 -15.83 -0.73
N LEU A 142 -8.02 -15.86 0.58
CA LEU A 142 -7.61 -14.79 1.48
C LEU A 142 -6.08 -14.74 1.58
N HIS A 143 -5.56 -13.53 1.42
CA HIS A 143 -4.16 -13.17 1.58
C HIS A 143 -4.02 -11.98 2.53
N ASN A 144 -2.89 -11.93 3.23
CA ASN A 144 -2.46 -10.76 3.97
C ASN A 144 -1.19 -10.20 3.31
N ILE A 145 -1.20 -8.92 2.91
CA ILE A 145 0.00 -8.19 2.48
C ILE A 145 0.46 -7.31 3.65
N VAL A 146 1.76 -7.35 3.95
CA VAL A 146 2.41 -6.47 4.92
C VAL A 146 3.51 -5.68 4.22
N MET A 147 3.45 -4.36 4.35
CA MET A 147 4.48 -3.41 3.97
C MET A 147 5.20 -2.95 5.24
N SER A 148 6.54 -3.05 5.27
CA SER A 148 7.34 -2.56 6.41
C SER A 148 8.26 -1.43 5.95
N CYS A 149 8.20 -0.27 6.61
CA CYS A 149 8.99 0.91 6.26
C CYS A 149 10.35 0.92 6.97
N GLY A 150 11.42 0.71 6.23
CA GLY A 150 12.79 0.64 6.72
C GLY A 150 13.31 -0.78 6.92
N ASP A 151 14.64 -0.89 6.92
CA ASP A 151 15.39 -2.13 7.17
C ASP A 151 16.38 -2.00 8.34
N GLY A 152 16.32 -0.87 9.07
CA GLY A 152 17.22 -0.54 10.17
C GLY A 152 18.63 -0.10 9.75
N THR A 153 18.96 -0.09 8.44
CA THR A 153 20.31 0.25 7.96
C THR A 153 20.45 1.71 7.53
N LYS A 154 19.33 2.34 7.14
CA LYS A 154 19.27 3.76 6.75
C LYS A 154 17.97 4.39 7.23
N ASN A 155 18.04 5.69 7.51
CA ASN A 155 16.86 6.54 7.60
C ASN A 155 16.02 6.33 6.34
N SER A 156 14.73 6.03 6.49
CA SER A 156 13.84 5.75 5.38
C SER A 156 12.52 6.48 5.58
N LEU A 157 11.98 7.01 4.48
CA LEU A 157 10.66 7.59 4.38
C LEU A 157 9.81 6.73 3.45
N CYS A 158 8.59 6.41 3.87
CA CYS A 158 7.61 5.67 3.07
C CYS A 158 6.28 6.42 3.07
N LEU A 159 5.77 6.69 1.87
CA LEU A 159 4.52 7.39 1.65
C LEU A 159 3.57 6.44 0.91
N LEU A 160 2.63 5.83 1.63
CA LEU A 160 1.66 4.89 1.09
C LEU A 160 0.42 5.65 0.57
N ASP A 161 0.09 5.46 -0.71
CA ASP A 161 -1.01 6.12 -1.41
C ASP A 161 -2.23 5.19 -1.53
N LYS A 162 -2.03 3.97 -2.04
CA LYS A 162 -3.12 2.98 -2.17
C LYS A 162 -2.62 1.55 -2.34
N ILE A 163 -3.51 0.60 -2.11
CA ILE A 163 -3.34 -0.80 -2.49
C ILE A 163 -4.37 -1.15 -3.56
N ILE A 164 -3.94 -1.83 -4.63
CA ILE A 164 -4.84 -2.32 -5.68
C ILE A 164 -4.80 -3.84 -5.65
N TYR A 165 -5.93 -4.51 -5.47
CA TYR A 165 -6.00 -5.97 -5.56
C TYR A 165 -6.94 -6.43 -6.68
N THR A 166 -6.60 -7.57 -7.30
CA THR A 166 -7.44 -8.21 -8.31
C THR A 166 -8.17 -9.39 -7.70
N CYS A 167 -9.49 -9.39 -7.76
CA CYS A 167 -10.30 -10.52 -7.30
C CYS A 167 -10.97 -11.26 -8.45
N VAL A 168 -11.38 -12.50 -8.17
CA VAL A 168 -12.28 -13.26 -9.05
C VAL A 168 -13.72 -12.93 -8.68
N VAL A 169 -14.47 -12.43 -9.66
CA VAL A 169 -15.91 -12.16 -9.55
C VAL A 169 -16.66 -13.27 -10.25
N GLU A 170 -17.46 -14.01 -9.49
CA GLU A 170 -18.41 -14.98 -10.05
C GLU A 170 -19.57 -14.22 -10.72
N ILE A 171 -19.89 -14.63 -11.94
CA ILE A 171 -21.12 -14.17 -12.58
C ILE A 171 -22.25 -14.97 -11.96
N MET A 172 -23.13 -14.32 -11.21
CA MET A 172 -24.45 -14.90 -10.98
C MET A 172 -25.11 -15.08 -12.35
N GLN A 173 -25.10 -16.30 -12.90
CA GLN A 173 -25.92 -16.61 -14.06
C GLN A 173 -27.38 -16.41 -13.65
N ALA A 174 -28.12 -15.62 -14.43
CA ALA A 174 -29.57 -15.54 -14.28
C ALA A 174 -30.16 -16.96 -14.31
N PRO A 175 -31.21 -17.26 -13.52
CA PRO A 175 -31.86 -18.56 -13.58
C PRO A 175 -32.22 -18.87 -15.04
N GLN A 176 -31.70 -19.98 -15.57
CA GLN A 176 -32.14 -20.47 -16.88
C GLN A 176 -33.64 -20.72 -16.77
N LEU A 177 -34.45 -19.97 -17.50
CA LEU A 177 -35.88 -20.24 -17.63
C LEU A 177 -36.01 -21.63 -18.28
N ILE A 178 -36.36 -22.63 -17.48
CA ILE A 178 -36.69 -23.97 -17.96
C ILE A 178 -37.99 -23.83 -18.76
N THR A 179 -37.88 -23.71 -20.08
CA THR A 179 -39.03 -23.89 -20.97
C THR A 179 -39.19 -25.38 -21.23
N ASP A 180 -39.86 -26.09 -20.33
CA ASP A 180 -40.32 -27.44 -20.63
C ASP A 180 -41.36 -27.37 -21.77
N PRO A 181 -41.16 -28.10 -22.88
CA PRO A 181 -42.18 -28.16 -23.92
C PRO A 181 -43.39 -28.93 -23.40
N ILE A 182 -44.55 -28.26 -23.38
CA ILE A 182 -45.85 -28.89 -23.16
C ILE A 182 -46.05 -29.95 -24.25
N LYS A 183 -46.03 -31.23 -23.86
CA LYS A 183 -46.55 -32.30 -24.71
C LYS A 183 -48.08 -32.20 -24.70
N LEU A 184 -48.63 -31.81 -25.85
CA LEU A 184 -50.05 -32.01 -26.21
C LEU A 184 -50.28 -33.47 -26.60
#